data_AF-A0A510GAE2-F1
#
_entry.id   AF-A0A510GAE2-F1
#
_cell.length_a   1.000
_cell.length_b   1.000
_cell.length_c   1.000
_cell.angle_alpha   90.00
_cell.angle_beta   90.00
_cell.angle_gamma   90.00
#
_symmetry.space_group_name_H-M   'P 1'
#
loop_
_entity.id
_entity.type
_entity.pdbx_description
1 polymer ?
#
loop_
_entity_poly.entity_id
_entity_poly.type
_entity_poly.pdbx_seq_one_letter_code
_entity_poly.pdbx_strand_id
1 'polypeptide(L)'
;MWADQIKEIENSTRHKEYFPYFHNLKSVTNFTEYSYFFSFAVSICEGEITEINRVWAGDEVINLGKYNFRLYKGSETQLPDPLIKTYLGNGKTPAFRSLSYIVFEELPLEDFGNIIPSFSFEVTRKPNIYLPNNDAKVENLISSINMIPGSGEFVYDTAVQYKTQESSYGGVVNHEAINSHNHYNIADSVFSLNQLQNTCPNIKWIALVVSWFGDSLDISYCSIKPAIEFNDPLTSYSCTWQVGRYNRANAKIISKDEHDNPNYGGTVNDASLVRYLTELKRRNLKIMFYPIFFMDLSGKPWRGHVTGSTNSVNNFFHKADGYNNFILHYARLVKDYVDSFIIGSELIGITSIKDAANNFPAVSELINLARLVKEIVGSNVQVTYAAAWSEYHHTSGGWYNLTRYLPPLILILSE
;
A
#
# COMPACT_ATOMS: atom_id res chain seq x y z
N MET A 1 -19.63 31.15 -2.61
CA MET A 1 -19.77 30.83 -4.04
C MET A 1 -21.23 30.58 -4.40
N TRP A 2 -21.87 29.57 -3.82
CA TRP A 2 -23.31 29.32 -3.94
C TRP A 2 -23.77 28.52 -2.70
N ALA A 3 -25.01 28.72 -2.27
CA ALA A 3 -25.65 27.94 -1.21
C ALA A 3 -27.16 27.96 -1.45
N ASP A 4 -27.80 26.81 -1.24
CA ASP A 4 -29.25 26.69 -1.25
C ASP A 4 -29.85 27.05 0.12
N GLN A 5 -31.17 26.98 0.27
CA GLN A 5 -31.81 26.98 1.59
C GLN A 5 -31.57 25.65 2.32
N ILE A 6 -31.55 25.68 3.65
CA ILE A 6 -31.53 24.43 4.45
C ILE A 6 -32.87 23.72 4.24
N LYS A 7 -32.79 22.44 3.87
CA LYS A 7 -33.95 21.56 3.71
C LYS A 7 -34.20 20.85 5.03
N GLU A 8 -35.38 21.04 5.59
CA GLU A 8 -35.85 20.38 6.80
C GLU A 8 -36.79 19.22 6.43
N ILE A 9 -36.59 18.06 7.05
CA ILE A 9 -37.46 16.89 6.92
C ILE A 9 -37.99 16.53 8.31
N GLU A 10 -39.31 16.60 8.48
CA GLU A 10 -40.00 16.18 9.71
C GLU A 10 -40.35 14.69 9.64
N ASN A 11 -39.85 13.91 10.59
CA ASN A 11 -40.22 12.51 10.79
C ASN A 11 -41.03 12.37 12.08
N SER A 12 -42.30 11.96 11.97
CA SER A 12 -43.19 11.78 13.12
C SER A 12 -43.49 10.31 13.38
N THR A 13 -43.17 9.85 14.60
CA THR A 13 -43.35 8.46 15.04
C THR A 13 -44.31 8.42 16.22
N ARG A 14 -45.37 7.61 16.10
CA ARG A 14 -46.43 7.51 17.12
C ARG A 14 -46.29 6.21 17.91
N HIS A 15 -45.87 6.31 19.16
CA HIS A 15 -45.80 5.16 20.06
C HIS A 15 -47.07 5.05 20.89
N LYS A 16 -47.70 3.88 20.89
CA LYS A 16 -48.89 3.58 21.70
C LYS A 16 -48.52 2.50 22.70
N GLU A 17 -48.60 2.82 23.97
CA GLU A 17 -48.34 1.87 25.04
C GLU A 17 -49.64 1.59 25.81
N TYR A 18 -49.90 0.30 26.03
CA TYR A 18 -51.13 -0.17 26.68
C TYR A 18 -50.79 -0.76 28.03
N PHE A 19 -51.43 -0.26 29.10
CA PHE A 19 -51.23 -0.73 30.46
C PHE A 19 -52.37 -1.67 30.88
N PRO A 20 -52.17 -2.99 30.91
CA PRO A 20 -53.26 -3.95 31.12
C PRO A 20 -53.91 -3.87 32.50
N TYR A 21 -53.13 -3.43 33.51
CA TYR A 21 -53.54 -3.39 34.91
C TYR A 21 -54.43 -2.19 35.27
N PHE A 22 -54.43 -1.15 34.44
CA PHE A 22 -55.30 0.01 34.60
C PHE A 22 -56.27 0.07 33.42
N HIS A 23 -57.48 -0.46 33.62
CA HIS A 23 -58.51 -0.47 32.58
C HIS A 23 -58.71 0.93 31.99
N ASN A 24 -58.46 1.06 30.69
CA ASN A 24 -58.62 2.25 29.83
C ASN A 24 -57.56 3.36 29.88
N LEU A 25 -56.39 3.16 30.50
CA LEU A 25 -55.27 4.12 30.37
C LEU A 25 -54.46 3.83 29.09
N LYS A 26 -54.56 4.73 28.11
CA LYS A 26 -53.76 4.73 26.87
C LYS A 26 -52.75 5.87 26.94
N SER A 27 -51.46 5.54 26.91
CA SER A 27 -50.42 6.54 26.67
C SER A 27 -50.16 6.61 25.17
N VAL A 28 -50.23 7.83 24.62
CA VAL A 28 -49.84 8.10 23.24
C VAL A 28 -48.71 9.12 23.31
N THR A 29 -47.50 8.67 22.96
CA THR A 29 -46.33 9.55 22.86
C THR A 29 -46.06 9.78 21.38
N ASN A 30 -46.05 11.05 20.98
CA ASN A 30 -45.63 11.46 19.64
C ASN A 30 -44.17 11.92 19.74
N PHE A 31 -43.30 11.31 18.95
CA PHE A 31 -41.94 11.77 18.74
C PHE A 31 -41.88 12.46 17.38
N THR A 32 -41.38 13.69 17.34
CA THR A 32 -41.09 14.41 16.10
C THR A 32 -39.59 14.65 16.05
N GLU A 33 -38.93 14.08 15.05
CA GLU A 33 -37.51 14.28 14.76
C GLU A 33 -37.37 15.14 13.51
N TYR A 34 -36.39 16.04 13.51
CA TYR A 34 -36.09 16.91 12.38
C TYR A 34 -34.71 16.56 11.84
N SER A 35 -34.63 16.30 10.54
CA SER A 35 -33.37 16.11 9.83
C SER A 35 -33.12 17.30 8.91
N TYR A 36 -31.89 17.84 8.96
CA TYR A 36 -31.51 19.02 8.19
C TYR A 36 -30.47 18.67 7.13
N PHE A 37 -30.69 19.15 5.91
CA PHE A 37 -29.80 18.94 4.78
C PHE A 37 -29.41 20.27 4.14
N PHE A 38 -28.17 20.37 3.68
CA PHE A 38 -27.67 21.60 3.08
C PHE A 38 -26.87 21.34 1.81
N SER A 39 -27.22 22.05 0.74
CA SER A 39 -26.51 22.00 -0.54
C SER A 39 -25.77 23.31 -0.78
N PHE A 40 -24.46 23.25 -0.99
CA PHE A 40 -23.64 24.46 -1.11
C PHE A 40 -22.34 24.20 -1.87
N ALA A 41 -21.70 25.27 -2.32
CA ALA A 41 -20.43 25.26 -3.00
C ALA A 41 -19.39 26.10 -2.24
N VAL A 42 -18.22 25.50 -2.00
CA VAL A 42 -17.07 26.12 -1.33
C VAL A 42 -15.95 26.33 -2.34
N SER A 43 -15.55 27.58 -2.54
CA SER A 43 -14.35 27.94 -3.30
C SER A 43 -13.10 27.62 -2.49
N ILE A 44 -12.12 26.97 -3.12
CA ILE A 44 -10.92 26.47 -2.44
C ILE A 44 -9.74 27.38 -2.73
N CYS A 45 -9.27 27.44 -3.98
CA CYS A 45 -8.20 28.32 -4.40
C CYS A 45 -8.21 28.60 -5.90
N GLU A 46 -7.47 29.63 -6.33
CA GLU A 46 -7.27 29.92 -7.74
C GLU A 46 -6.42 28.85 -8.46
N GLY A 47 -6.71 28.69 -9.74
CA GLY A 47 -6.01 27.79 -10.65
C GLY A 47 -6.41 26.32 -10.52
N GLU A 48 -5.85 25.53 -11.42
CA GLU A 48 -6.09 24.10 -11.46
C GLU A 48 -5.31 23.37 -10.34
N ILE A 49 -6.05 22.63 -9.51
CA ILE A 49 -5.51 21.75 -8.47
C ILE A 49 -5.38 20.32 -9.01
N THR A 50 -4.43 19.56 -8.47
CA THR A 50 -4.27 18.14 -8.81
C THR A 50 -5.31 17.31 -8.08
N GLU A 51 -5.43 17.51 -6.76
CA GLU A 51 -6.32 16.76 -5.87
C GLU A 51 -6.54 17.47 -4.52
N ILE A 52 -7.57 17.03 -3.79
CA ILE A 52 -7.78 17.30 -2.37
C ILE A 52 -7.32 16.05 -1.61
N ASN A 53 -6.40 16.22 -0.67
CA ASN A 53 -5.84 15.11 0.13
C ASN A 53 -6.70 14.84 1.37
N ARG A 54 -7.07 15.91 2.09
CA ARG A 54 -7.81 15.88 3.35
C ARG A 54 -8.80 17.04 3.43
N VAL A 55 -9.91 16.79 4.11
CA VAL A 55 -10.92 17.79 4.42
C VAL A 55 -11.23 17.72 5.90
N TRP A 56 -11.26 18.88 6.56
CA TRP A 56 -11.69 19.02 7.94
C TRP A 56 -13.01 19.75 7.98
N ALA A 57 -13.91 19.30 8.86
CA ALA A 57 -15.09 20.04 9.30
C ALA A 57 -14.84 20.45 10.76
N GLY A 58 -14.57 21.73 10.98
CA GLY A 58 -13.99 22.21 12.24
C GLY A 58 -12.59 21.61 12.44
N ASP A 59 -12.41 20.91 13.56
CA ASP A 59 -11.13 20.28 13.93
C ASP A 59 -11.06 18.79 13.53
N GLU A 60 -12.15 18.23 13.00
CA GLU A 60 -12.23 16.81 12.67
C GLU A 60 -12.04 16.55 11.18
N VAL A 61 -11.19 15.56 10.87
CA VAL A 61 -11.02 15.06 9.50
C VAL A 61 -12.26 14.29 9.09
N ILE A 62 -12.89 14.70 7.99
CA ILE A 62 -14.09 14.06 7.47
C ILE A 62 -13.80 13.12 6.30
N ASN A 63 -14.59 12.05 6.24
CA ASN A 63 -14.56 11.10 5.15
C ASN A 63 -15.51 11.56 4.04
N LEU A 64 -14.97 12.20 3.00
CA LEU A 64 -15.76 12.69 1.87
C LEU A 64 -16.59 11.60 1.18
N GLY A 65 -16.13 10.35 1.20
CA GLY A 65 -16.85 9.22 0.60
C GLY A 65 -18.20 8.91 1.24
N LYS A 66 -18.50 9.46 2.42
CA LYS A 66 -19.82 9.36 3.06
C LYS A 66 -20.86 10.32 2.47
N TYR A 67 -20.42 11.31 1.71
CA TYR A 67 -21.25 12.44 1.27
C TYR A 67 -21.32 12.50 -0.25
N ASN A 68 -22.43 13.05 -0.76
CA ASN A 68 -22.55 13.36 -2.18
C ASN A 68 -21.84 14.69 -2.47
N PHE A 69 -20.70 14.62 -3.17
CA PHE A 69 -19.94 15.80 -3.54
C PHE A 69 -19.46 15.75 -4.99
N ARG A 70 -19.17 16.93 -5.54
CA ARG A 70 -18.50 17.11 -6.84
C ARG A 70 -17.34 18.08 -6.70
N LEU A 71 -16.16 17.61 -7.09
CA LEU A 71 -14.95 18.43 -7.11
C LEU A 71 -14.71 19.01 -8.51
N TYR A 72 -14.61 20.33 -8.60
CA TYR A 72 -14.15 21.07 -9.76
C TYR A 72 -12.72 21.51 -9.54
N LYS A 73 -11.79 21.01 -10.36
CA LYS A 73 -10.36 21.21 -10.14
C LYS A 73 -9.88 22.62 -10.48
N GLY A 74 -10.69 23.46 -11.13
CA GLY A 74 -10.31 24.81 -11.54
C GLY A 74 -9.67 24.90 -12.92
N SER A 75 -9.93 23.93 -13.81
CA SER A 75 -9.41 23.99 -15.18
C SER A 75 -10.14 25.03 -16.02
N GLU A 76 -9.48 25.53 -17.07
CA GLU A 76 -10.09 26.47 -18.03
C GLU A 76 -11.23 25.84 -18.84
N THR A 77 -11.29 24.52 -18.90
CA THR A 77 -12.28 23.79 -19.70
C THR A 77 -13.45 23.26 -18.87
N GLN A 78 -13.46 23.49 -17.55
CA GLN A 78 -14.52 22.97 -16.70
C GLN A 78 -15.89 23.59 -17.06
N LEU A 79 -16.94 22.82 -16.82
CA LEU A 79 -18.32 23.17 -17.13
C LEU A 79 -19.08 23.61 -15.86
N PRO A 80 -20.18 24.37 -16.01
CA PRO A 80 -21.04 24.73 -14.88
C PRO A 80 -21.58 23.50 -14.14
N ASP A 81 -21.69 23.59 -12.81
CA ASP A 81 -22.23 22.51 -11.99
C ASP A 81 -23.72 22.26 -12.29
N PRO A 82 -24.15 20.99 -12.49
CA PRO A 82 -25.54 20.67 -12.81
C PRO A 82 -26.56 21.07 -11.72
N LEU A 83 -26.21 20.92 -10.43
CA LEU A 83 -27.08 21.30 -9.33
C LEU A 83 -27.24 22.81 -9.31
N ILE A 84 -26.14 23.57 -9.30
CA ILE A 84 -26.19 25.04 -9.36
C ILE A 84 -26.95 25.51 -10.61
N LYS A 85 -26.80 24.79 -11.73
CA LYS A 85 -27.52 25.07 -12.99
C LYS A 85 -29.02 24.89 -12.89
N THR A 86 -29.50 23.91 -12.14
CA THR A 86 -30.94 23.72 -11.88
C THR A 86 -31.55 24.95 -11.20
N TYR A 87 -30.82 25.59 -10.29
CA TYR A 87 -31.30 26.77 -9.56
C TYR A 87 -31.13 28.09 -10.32
N LEU A 88 -29.97 28.32 -10.94
CA LEU A 88 -29.68 29.59 -11.62
C LEU A 88 -30.20 29.64 -13.07
N GLY A 89 -30.43 28.48 -13.69
CA GLY A 89 -30.93 28.36 -15.05
C GLY A 89 -29.85 28.34 -16.14
N ASN A 90 -30.22 27.84 -17.32
CA ASN A 90 -29.30 27.69 -18.45
C ASN A 90 -28.74 29.04 -18.93
N GLY A 91 -27.43 29.10 -19.19
CA GLY A 91 -26.75 30.31 -19.63
C GLY A 91 -26.49 31.36 -18.54
N LYS A 92 -26.97 31.15 -17.31
CA LYS A 92 -26.75 32.05 -16.16
C LYS A 92 -25.77 31.48 -15.13
N THR A 93 -25.53 30.18 -15.16
CA THR A 93 -24.60 29.52 -14.24
C THR A 93 -23.15 29.69 -14.70
N PRO A 94 -22.30 30.37 -13.92
CA PRO A 94 -20.88 30.45 -14.24
C PRO A 94 -20.23 29.06 -14.12
N ALA A 95 -19.26 28.80 -14.99
CA ALA A 95 -18.42 27.60 -14.89
C ALA A 95 -17.28 27.73 -13.88
N PHE A 96 -17.09 28.94 -13.30
CA PHE A 96 -16.01 29.26 -12.38
C PHE A 96 -14.63 28.78 -12.85
N ARG A 97 -14.33 28.94 -14.15
CA ARG A 97 -13.02 28.57 -14.72
C ARG A 97 -11.89 29.26 -13.96
N SER A 98 -10.74 28.59 -13.88
CA SER A 98 -9.58 29.04 -13.10
C SER A 98 -9.83 29.11 -11.58
N LEU A 99 -10.93 28.54 -11.07
CA LEU A 99 -11.23 28.48 -9.64
C LEU A 99 -11.58 27.04 -9.27
N SER A 100 -10.79 26.47 -8.36
CA SER A 100 -11.12 25.18 -7.77
C SER A 100 -12.21 25.34 -6.72
N TYR A 101 -13.20 24.45 -6.75
CA TYR A 101 -14.31 24.46 -5.80
C TYR A 101 -14.92 23.08 -5.65
N ILE A 102 -15.55 22.86 -4.50
CA ILE A 102 -16.29 21.64 -4.20
C ILE A 102 -17.76 21.98 -3.97
N VAL A 103 -18.66 21.14 -4.51
CA VAL A 103 -20.10 21.21 -4.26
C VAL A 103 -20.49 20.04 -3.38
N PHE A 104 -21.13 20.32 -2.25
CA PHE A 104 -21.83 19.32 -1.45
C PHE A 104 -23.31 19.37 -1.80
N GLU A 105 -23.91 18.21 -2.02
CA GLU A 105 -25.33 18.06 -2.32
C GLU A 105 -26.01 17.28 -1.20
N GLU A 106 -27.05 17.88 -0.61
CA GLU A 106 -27.80 17.33 0.50
C GLU A 106 -26.89 16.80 1.64
N LEU A 107 -25.93 17.63 2.09
CA LEU A 107 -25.08 17.28 3.23
C LEU A 107 -25.95 17.17 4.49
N PRO A 108 -25.98 16.01 5.20
CA PRO A 108 -26.71 15.88 6.45
C PRO A 108 -26.01 16.70 7.54
N LEU A 109 -26.69 17.69 8.11
CA LEU A 109 -26.12 18.54 9.16
C LEU A 109 -26.08 17.86 10.52
N GLU A 110 -26.82 16.77 10.71
CA GLU A 110 -26.82 15.99 11.94
C GLU A 110 -25.42 15.49 12.31
N ASP A 111 -24.64 15.06 11.31
CA ASP A 111 -23.23 14.66 11.43
C ASP A 111 -22.34 15.77 12.03
N PHE A 112 -22.80 17.02 11.97
CA PHE A 112 -22.07 18.21 12.42
C PHE A 112 -22.82 18.93 13.56
N GLY A 113 -23.68 18.23 14.31
CA GLY A 113 -24.42 18.84 15.43
C GLY A 113 -25.47 19.87 14.98
N ASN A 114 -26.03 19.69 13.78
CA ASN A 114 -27.02 20.56 13.16
C ASN A 114 -26.54 22.00 12.93
N ILE A 115 -25.22 22.20 12.78
CA ILE A 115 -24.63 23.46 12.34
C ILE A 115 -23.94 23.28 10.99
N ILE A 116 -23.76 24.39 10.26
CA ILE A 116 -22.89 24.40 9.08
C ILE A 116 -21.43 24.49 9.58
N PRO A 117 -20.59 23.46 9.42
CA PRO A 117 -19.23 23.49 9.93
C PRO A 117 -18.34 24.40 9.06
N SER A 118 -17.23 24.86 9.66
CA SER A 118 -16.14 25.46 8.88
C SER A 118 -15.37 24.37 8.15
N PHE A 119 -15.10 24.55 6.86
CA PHE A 119 -14.34 23.57 6.08
C PHE A 119 -12.91 24.04 5.83
N SER A 120 -11.94 23.17 6.09
CA SER A 120 -10.54 23.34 5.67
C SER A 120 -10.15 22.24 4.69
N PHE A 121 -9.33 22.57 3.69
CA PHE A 121 -8.95 21.66 2.62
C PHE A 121 -7.43 21.62 2.49
N GLU A 122 -6.84 20.42 2.51
CA GLU A 122 -5.45 20.20 2.14
C GLU A 122 -5.42 19.87 0.64
N VAL A 123 -4.71 20.68 -0.12
CA VAL A 123 -4.77 20.67 -1.58
C VAL A 123 -3.38 20.49 -2.17
N THR A 124 -3.27 19.58 -3.15
CA THR A 124 -2.07 19.45 -3.96
C THR A 124 -2.27 20.19 -5.28
N ARG A 125 -1.34 21.08 -5.62
CA ARG A 125 -1.33 21.79 -6.90
C ARG A 125 0.01 21.61 -7.59
N LYS A 126 -0.01 21.17 -8.86
CA LYS A 126 1.19 21.20 -9.70
C LYS A 126 1.48 22.65 -10.08
N PRO A 127 2.66 23.19 -9.75
CA PRO A 127 2.97 24.56 -10.07
C PRO A 127 3.10 24.69 -11.59
N ASN A 128 2.37 25.65 -12.19
CA ASN A 128 2.47 25.95 -13.61
C ASN A 128 3.66 26.89 -13.88
N ILE A 129 4.87 26.40 -13.57
CA ILE A 129 6.12 27.14 -13.75
C ILE A 129 6.71 26.79 -15.11
N TYR A 130 7.04 27.81 -15.89
CA TYR A 130 7.95 27.69 -17.02
C TYR A 130 9.38 27.67 -16.48
N LEU A 131 10.08 26.56 -16.67
CA LEU A 131 11.48 26.46 -16.29
C LEU A 131 12.34 27.12 -17.40
N PRO A 132 13.44 27.81 -17.04
CA PRO A 132 14.41 28.30 -18.01
C PRO A 132 14.87 27.17 -18.93
N ASN A 133 15.24 27.50 -20.17
CA ASN A 133 15.78 26.54 -21.15
C ASN A 133 14.87 25.35 -21.51
N ASN A 134 13.57 25.42 -21.17
CA ASN A 134 12.61 24.35 -21.44
C ASN A 134 12.92 23.04 -20.67
N ASP A 135 13.57 23.16 -19.50
CA ASP A 135 13.88 22.02 -18.64
C ASP A 135 12.61 21.28 -18.21
N ALA A 136 12.70 19.96 -18.12
CA ALA A 136 11.60 19.14 -17.61
C ALA A 136 11.50 19.27 -16.09
N LYS A 137 10.28 19.33 -15.57
CA LYS A 137 10.03 19.30 -14.12
C LYS A 137 10.47 17.95 -13.53
N VAL A 138 10.92 17.93 -12.28
CA VAL A 138 11.45 16.73 -11.61
C VAL A 138 10.46 15.58 -11.69
N GLU A 139 9.16 15.84 -11.46
CA GLU A 139 8.11 14.83 -11.54
C GLU A 139 7.97 14.18 -12.93
N ASN A 140 8.35 14.89 -13.98
CA ASN A 140 8.35 14.37 -15.35
C ASN A 140 9.62 13.56 -15.67
N LEU A 141 10.68 13.70 -14.87
CA LEU A 141 11.93 12.95 -15.02
C LEU A 141 11.87 11.57 -14.32
N ILE A 142 11.00 11.43 -13.31
CA ILE A 142 10.82 10.16 -12.59
C ILE A 142 10.13 9.15 -13.52
N SER A 143 10.89 8.11 -13.88
CA SER A 143 10.43 7.03 -14.76
C SER A 143 10.40 5.64 -14.10
N SER A 144 10.98 5.53 -12.91
CA SER A 144 11.03 4.30 -12.12
C SER A 144 11.01 4.59 -10.62
N ILE A 145 10.39 3.72 -9.82
CA ILE A 145 10.38 3.84 -8.36
C ILE A 145 10.42 2.46 -7.68
N ASN A 146 11.03 2.39 -6.50
CA ASN A 146 10.90 1.25 -5.60
C ASN A 146 9.62 1.41 -4.76
N MET A 147 8.74 0.43 -4.84
CA MET A 147 7.51 0.37 -4.04
C MET A 147 7.79 -0.39 -2.75
N ILE A 148 7.72 0.34 -1.63
CA ILE A 148 7.90 -0.12 -0.25
C ILE A 148 6.55 0.04 0.51
N PRO A 149 6.33 -0.56 1.69
CA PRO A 149 7.30 -1.12 2.66
C PRO A 149 7.84 -2.52 2.33
N GLY A 150 7.13 -3.32 1.53
CA GLY A 150 7.45 -4.73 1.26
C GLY A 150 7.11 -5.72 2.39
N SER A 151 6.70 -5.19 3.54
CA SER A 151 6.19 -5.92 4.70
C SER A 151 4.83 -5.36 5.12
N GLY A 152 3.96 -6.21 5.65
CA GLY A 152 2.55 -5.96 5.90
C GLY A 152 1.69 -7.02 5.23
N GLU A 153 0.94 -7.81 6.01
CA GLU A 153 0.22 -9.00 5.51
C GLU A 153 -0.70 -8.71 4.30
N PHE A 154 -1.32 -7.53 4.27
CA PHE A 154 -2.24 -7.09 3.21
C PHE A 154 -1.89 -5.71 2.63
N VAL A 155 -0.65 -5.23 2.83
CA VAL A 155 -0.25 -3.86 2.48
C VAL A 155 -0.42 -3.52 0.98
N TYR A 156 -0.23 -4.50 0.10
CA TYR A 156 -0.40 -4.34 -1.33
C TYR A 156 -1.77 -4.76 -1.85
N ASP A 157 -2.69 -5.19 -0.99
CA ASP A 157 -3.99 -5.67 -1.47
C ASP A 157 -4.74 -4.54 -2.14
N THR A 158 -5.35 -4.80 -3.30
CA THR A 158 -6.13 -3.80 -4.02
C THR A 158 -7.58 -3.75 -3.54
N ALA A 159 -8.01 -4.76 -2.78
CA ALA A 159 -9.28 -4.74 -2.06
C ALA A 159 -9.05 -4.32 -0.61
N VAL A 160 -10.05 -3.64 -0.04
CA VAL A 160 -10.05 -3.35 1.39
C VAL A 160 -10.23 -4.67 2.15
N GLN A 161 -9.24 -5.00 2.96
CA GLN A 161 -9.27 -6.16 3.84
C GLN A 161 -9.69 -5.70 5.24
N TYR A 162 -10.41 -6.57 5.93
CA TYR A 162 -10.95 -6.31 7.25
C TYR A 162 -10.48 -7.38 8.23
N LYS A 163 -10.31 -6.98 9.48
CA LYS A 163 -10.25 -7.90 10.61
C LYS A 163 -11.45 -7.69 11.50
N THR A 164 -12.01 -8.80 11.97
CA THR A 164 -13.18 -8.83 12.85
C THR A 164 -12.78 -9.56 14.12
N GLN A 165 -12.83 -8.86 15.24
CA GLN A 165 -12.59 -9.45 16.54
C GLN A 165 -13.91 -9.85 17.18
N GLU A 166 -14.00 -11.08 17.64
CA GLU A 166 -15.15 -11.63 18.34
C GLU A 166 -14.89 -11.70 19.86
N SER A 167 -15.97 -11.67 20.65
CA SER A 167 -15.87 -11.89 22.08
C SER A 167 -15.81 -13.39 22.40
N SER A 168 -15.19 -13.76 23.52
CA SER A 168 -15.19 -15.14 24.01
C SER A 168 -16.59 -15.71 24.30
N TYR A 169 -17.60 -14.84 24.40
CA TYR A 169 -19.01 -15.20 24.64
C TYR A 169 -19.85 -15.14 23.35
N GLY A 170 -19.22 -14.93 22.19
CA GLY A 170 -19.88 -14.69 20.91
C GLY A 170 -20.17 -13.21 20.66
N GLY A 171 -20.30 -12.84 19.39
CA GLY A 171 -20.59 -11.47 18.94
C GLY A 171 -19.35 -10.66 18.55
N VAL A 172 -19.53 -9.75 17.58
CA VAL A 172 -18.48 -8.88 17.05
C VAL A 172 -18.19 -7.74 18.03
N VAL A 173 -16.94 -7.65 18.47
CA VAL A 173 -16.42 -6.59 19.35
C VAL A 173 -15.86 -5.44 18.52
N ASN A 174 -15.12 -5.77 17.46
CA ASN A 174 -14.51 -4.79 16.58
C ASN A 174 -14.53 -5.28 15.14
N HIS A 175 -14.69 -4.36 14.20
CA HIS A 175 -14.60 -4.61 12.77
C HIS A 175 -13.91 -3.42 12.10
N GLU A 176 -12.68 -3.62 11.66
CA GLU A 176 -11.85 -2.52 11.14
C GLU A 176 -11.14 -2.90 9.85
N ALA A 177 -10.94 -1.91 8.99
CA ALA A 177 -10.17 -2.05 7.78
C ALA A 177 -8.66 -2.12 8.11
N ILE A 178 -7.95 -3.01 7.43
CA ILE A 178 -6.51 -3.26 7.63
C ILE A 178 -5.65 -2.37 6.73
N ASN A 179 -6.13 -2.06 5.53
CA ASN A 179 -5.37 -1.39 4.48
C ASN A 179 -6.20 -0.28 3.80
N SER A 180 -7.04 0.42 4.56
CA SER A 180 -7.82 1.56 4.06
C SER A 180 -7.84 2.66 5.12
N HIS A 181 -6.82 3.51 5.11
CA HIS A 181 -6.66 4.64 6.02
C HIS A 181 -6.69 5.98 5.26
N ASN A 182 -7.43 6.01 4.14
CA ASN A 182 -7.58 7.18 3.28
C ASN A 182 -9.06 7.60 3.17
N HIS A 183 -9.28 8.86 2.80
CA HIS A 183 -10.60 9.51 2.74
C HIS A 183 -11.51 8.98 1.63
N TYR A 184 -11.01 8.10 0.76
CA TYR A 184 -11.78 7.48 -0.32
C TYR A 184 -12.30 6.08 0.05
N ASN A 185 -11.90 5.53 1.20
CA ASN A 185 -12.24 4.16 1.64
C ASN A 185 -11.90 3.08 0.62
N ILE A 186 -10.84 3.29 -0.14
CA ILE A 186 -10.28 2.29 -1.05
C ILE A 186 -9.01 1.71 -0.43
N ALA A 187 -8.48 0.63 -0.99
CA ALA A 187 -7.21 0.11 -0.51
C ALA A 187 -6.08 1.15 -0.66
N ASP A 188 -5.26 1.31 0.38
CA ASP A 188 -4.15 2.25 0.45
C ASP A 188 -3.16 2.04 -0.70
N SER A 189 -3.00 0.79 -1.16
CA SER A 189 -2.19 0.43 -2.32
C SER A 189 -2.71 1.03 -3.64
N VAL A 190 -4.04 1.11 -3.82
CA VAL A 190 -4.68 1.71 -5.00
C VAL A 190 -4.64 3.23 -4.90
N PHE A 191 -4.91 3.77 -3.71
CA PHE A 191 -4.83 5.19 -3.44
C PHE A 191 -3.43 5.75 -3.73
N SER A 192 -2.39 5.12 -3.18
CA SER A 192 -0.99 5.49 -3.42
C SER A 192 -0.57 5.35 -4.90
N LEU A 193 -1.06 4.33 -5.63
CA LEU A 193 -0.82 4.22 -7.07
C LEU A 193 -1.48 5.34 -7.87
N ASN A 194 -2.69 5.76 -7.48
CA ASN A 194 -3.34 6.92 -8.09
C ASN A 194 -2.50 8.18 -7.88
N GLN A 195 -2.05 8.43 -6.65
CA GLN A 195 -1.20 9.57 -6.33
C GLN A 195 0.14 9.53 -7.08
N LEU A 196 0.75 8.35 -7.19
CA LEU A 196 2.00 8.15 -7.92
C LEU A 196 1.86 8.55 -9.40
N GLN A 197 0.85 8.03 -10.10
CA GLN A 197 0.65 8.33 -11.52
C GLN A 197 0.17 9.76 -11.75
N ASN A 198 -0.61 10.32 -10.82
CA ASN A 198 -0.97 11.72 -10.84
C ASN A 198 0.26 12.63 -10.67
N THR A 199 1.19 12.25 -9.79
CA THR A 199 2.39 13.03 -9.50
C THR A 199 3.42 12.88 -10.62
N CYS A 200 3.81 11.64 -10.95
CA CYS A 200 4.85 11.29 -11.91
C CYS A 200 4.23 10.77 -13.21
N PRO A 201 3.86 11.63 -14.17
CA PRO A 201 3.10 11.21 -15.36
C PRO A 201 3.90 10.30 -16.30
N ASN A 202 5.24 10.31 -16.19
CA ASN A 202 6.13 9.51 -17.02
C ASN A 202 6.63 8.24 -16.32
N ILE A 203 6.04 7.86 -15.19
CA ILE A 203 6.38 6.61 -14.49
C ILE A 203 6.11 5.41 -15.39
N LYS A 204 7.10 4.54 -15.52
CA LYS A 204 7.07 3.35 -16.39
C LYS A 204 7.34 2.07 -15.62
N TRP A 205 8.21 2.13 -14.60
CA TRP A 205 8.67 0.96 -13.87
C TRP A 205 8.33 1.06 -12.38
N ILE A 206 7.82 -0.04 -11.84
CA ILE A 206 7.68 -0.26 -10.40
C ILE A 206 8.56 -1.44 -10.01
N ALA A 207 9.50 -1.21 -9.10
CA ALA A 207 10.22 -2.26 -8.42
C ALA A 207 9.49 -2.62 -7.12
N LEU A 208 8.76 -3.74 -7.13
CA LEU A 208 7.90 -4.17 -6.03
C LEU A 208 8.69 -4.98 -5.02
N VAL A 209 8.93 -4.38 -3.85
CA VAL A 209 9.66 -5.03 -2.75
C VAL A 209 8.71 -5.97 -2.01
N VAL A 210 9.16 -7.19 -1.69
CA VAL A 210 8.43 -8.11 -0.78
C VAL A 210 9.39 -8.79 0.17
N SER A 211 8.98 -9.08 1.41
CA SER A 211 9.88 -9.61 2.42
C SER A 211 9.48 -10.94 3.06
N TRP A 212 10.45 -11.84 3.21
CA TRP A 212 10.45 -12.92 4.21
C TRP A 212 11.40 -12.59 5.37
N PHE A 213 11.52 -13.47 6.35
CA PHE A 213 12.26 -13.20 7.59
C PHE A 213 13.27 -14.30 7.91
N GLY A 214 14.52 -13.89 8.11
CA GLY A 214 15.62 -14.70 8.64
C GLY A 214 15.65 -14.69 10.17
N ASP A 215 16.15 -15.77 10.77
CA ASP A 215 16.21 -15.96 12.23
C ASP A 215 17.62 -16.22 12.80
N SER A 216 18.68 -16.07 11.99
CA SER A 216 20.07 -16.10 12.45
C SER A 216 21.01 -15.40 11.47
N LEU A 217 22.09 -14.80 11.98
CA LEU A 217 23.18 -14.29 11.15
C LEU A 217 24.18 -15.37 10.71
N ASP A 218 24.12 -16.57 11.31
CA ASP A 218 24.93 -17.72 10.88
C ASP A 218 24.12 -18.59 9.91
N ILE A 219 24.59 -18.70 8.66
CA ILE A 219 23.94 -19.49 7.59
C ILE A 219 23.73 -20.97 7.94
N SER A 220 24.49 -21.51 8.90
CA SER A 220 24.31 -22.88 9.40
C SER A 220 22.94 -23.07 10.07
N TYR A 221 22.44 -22.02 10.71
CA TYR A 221 21.18 -22.04 11.47
C TYR A 221 20.09 -21.17 10.84
N CYS A 222 20.46 -20.18 10.03
CA CYS A 222 19.54 -19.20 9.45
C CYS A 222 18.48 -19.84 8.56
N SER A 223 17.22 -19.73 8.95
CA SER A 223 16.06 -20.15 8.18
C SER A 223 15.31 -18.92 7.67
N ILE A 224 14.86 -18.96 6.42
CA ILE A 224 14.13 -17.86 5.78
C ILE A 224 12.70 -18.30 5.56
N LYS A 225 11.76 -17.68 6.28
CA LYS A 225 10.34 -18.05 6.27
C LYS A 225 9.45 -16.81 6.18
N PRO A 226 8.25 -16.93 5.62
CA PRO A 226 7.25 -15.88 5.78
C PRO A 226 6.76 -15.83 7.22
N ALA A 227 6.26 -14.67 7.62
CA ALA A 227 5.76 -14.46 8.98
C ALA A 227 4.47 -13.66 9.01
N ILE A 228 3.70 -13.83 10.09
CA ILE A 228 2.47 -13.10 10.40
C ILE A 228 2.72 -12.14 11.56
N GLU A 229 1.95 -11.06 11.62
CA GLU A 229 2.01 -10.04 12.67
C GLU A 229 1.23 -10.49 13.90
N PHE A 230 0.05 -11.06 13.68
CA PHE A 230 -0.89 -11.41 14.74
C PHE A 230 -1.52 -12.79 14.51
N ASN A 231 -1.76 -13.51 15.61
CA ASN A 231 -2.41 -14.82 15.61
C ASN A 231 -3.38 -14.96 16.79
N ASP A 232 -4.37 -14.08 16.86
CA ASP A 232 -5.42 -14.11 17.86
C ASP A 232 -6.56 -15.07 17.42
N PRO A 233 -6.89 -16.12 18.20
CA PRO A 233 -7.96 -17.06 17.86
C PRO A 233 -9.35 -16.42 17.80
N LEU A 234 -9.54 -15.24 18.41
CA LEU A 234 -10.79 -14.49 18.36
C LEU A 234 -10.84 -13.48 17.21
N THR A 235 -9.79 -13.38 16.40
CA THR A 235 -9.74 -12.47 15.26
C THR A 235 -9.85 -13.24 13.94
N SER A 236 -10.89 -12.93 13.16
CA SER A 236 -11.08 -13.42 11.80
C SER A 236 -10.70 -12.34 10.77
N TYR A 237 -10.33 -12.77 9.56
CA TYR A 237 -9.88 -11.88 8.48
C TYR A 237 -10.74 -12.11 7.23
N SER A 238 -11.08 -11.03 6.52
CA SER A 238 -11.86 -11.12 5.26
C SER A 238 -11.15 -11.93 4.17
N CYS A 239 -9.82 -12.00 4.21
CA CYS A 239 -9.02 -12.83 3.33
C CYS A 239 -8.11 -13.75 4.17
N THR A 240 -8.11 -15.05 3.84
CA THR A 240 -7.18 -15.99 4.43
C THR A 240 -5.76 -15.65 4.00
N TRP A 241 -4.88 -15.46 4.99
CA TRP A 241 -3.46 -15.25 4.75
C TRP A 241 -2.78 -16.58 4.42
N GLN A 242 -2.06 -16.62 3.31
CA GLN A 242 -1.26 -17.75 2.87
C GLN A 242 -0.09 -17.29 2.01
N VAL A 243 1.10 -17.85 2.28
CA VAL A 243 2.31 -17.65 1.49
C VAL A 243 2.94 -19.01 1.19
N GLY A 244 2.75 -19.49 -0.03
CA GLY A 244 3.13 -20.84 -0.44
C GLY A 244 2.50 -21.90 0.46
N ARG A 245 3.36 -22.66 1.17
CA ARG A 245 2.92 -23.70 2.13
C ARG A 245 2.61 -23.16 3.53
N TYR A 246 2.83 -21.88 3.78
CA TYR A 246 2.66 -21.26 5.08
C TYR A 246 1.31 -20.61 5.21
N ASN A 247 0.64 -20.85 6.33
CA ASN A 247 -0.61 -20.23 6.73
C ASN A 247 -0.51 -19.82 8.20
N ARG A 248 -1.55 -19.18 8.76
CA ARG A 248 -1.51 -18.71 10.15
C ARG A 248 -1.22 -19.80 11.20
N ALA A 249 -1.47 -21.08 10.90
CA ALA A 249 -1.24 -22.18 11.84
C ALA A 249 0.24 -22.62 11.92
N ASN A 250 1.03 -22.39 10.87
CA ASN A 250 2.42 -22.87 10.80
C ASN A 250 3.46 -21.77 10.49
N ALA A 251 3.02 -20.55 10.20
CA ALA A 251 3.91 -19.42 9.95
C ALA A 251 4.62 -18.97 11.24
N LYS A 252 5.80 -18.38 11.06
CA LYS A 252 6.48 -17.66 12.13
C LYS A 252 5.62 -16.46 12.54
N ILE A 253 5.57 -16.13 13.83
CA ILE A 253 5.04 -14.84 14.29
C ILE A 253 6.23 -13.87 14.38
N ILE A 254 6.06 -12.66 13.87
CA ILE A 254 7.07 -11.59 13.95
C ILE A 254 7.43 -11.33 15.41
N SER A 255 8.72 -11.16 15.70
CA SER A 255 9.18 -10.80 17.04
C SER A 255 8.60 -9.44 17.46
N LYS A 256 8.45 -9.24 18.77
CA LYS A 256 7.86 -8.01 19.33
C LYS A 256 8.89 -7.21 20.13
N ASP A 257 8.63 -5.92 20.28
CA ASP A 257 9.38 -5.05 21.17
C ASP A 257 8.92 -5.19 22.64
N GLU A 258 9.50 -4.39 23.53
CA GLU A 258 9.18 -4.37 24.96
C GLU A 258 7.74 -3.86 25.27
N HIS A 259 7.07 -3.26 24.29
CA HIS A 259 5.70 -2.78 24.38
C HIS A 259 4.69 -3.71 23.70
N ASP A 260 5.09 -4.94 23.34
CA ASP A 260 4.29 -5.93 22.62
C ASP A 260 3.89 -5.50 21.17
N ASN A 261 4.58 -4.51 20.60
CA ASN A 261 4.39 -4.12 19.20
C ASN A 261 5.23 -5.02 18.28
N PRO A 262 4.72 -5.41 17.10
CA PRO A 262 5.50 -6.18 16.15
C PRO A 262 6.70 -5.37 15.61
N ASN A 263 7.87 -5.99 15.56
CA ASN A 263 9.09 -5.34 15.07
C ASN A 263 9.06 -5.04 13.57
N TYR A 264 8.22 -5.75 12.82
CA TYR A 264 8.06 -5.62 11.37
C TYR A 264 6.58 -5.84 11.00
N GLY A 265 6.18 -5.37 9.81
CA GLY A 265 5.02 -5.95 9.14
C GLY A 265 5.28 -7.40 8.73
N GLY A 266 4.23 -8.19 8.54
CA GLY A 266 4.30 -9.58 8.13
C GLY A 266 4.68 -9.75 6.66
N THR A 267 4.75 -10.97 6.17
CA THR A 267 4.92 -11.22 4.73
C THR A 267 3.60 -10.99 4.01
N VAL A 268 3.67 -10.29 2.88
CA VAL A 268 2.51 -10.03 2.01
C VAL A 268 1.86 -11.35 1.59
N ASN A 269 0.54 -11.45 1.75
CA ASN A 269 -0.27 -12.57 1.32
C ASN A 269 -0.14 -12.80 -0.21
N ASP A 270 0.01 -14.04 -0.67
CA ASP A 270 0.22 -14.33 -2.10
C ASP A 270 -0.96 -13.84 -2.97
N ALA A 271 -2.20 -14.02 -2.48
CA ALA A 271 -3.39 -13.60 -3.20
C ALA A 271 -3.49 -12.06 -3.30
N SER A 272 -3.08 -11.35 -2.25
CA SER A 272 -2.97 -9.88 -2.23
C SER A 272 -1.95 -9.40 -3.26
N LEU A 273 -0.79 -10.06 -3.30
CA LEU A 273 0.29 -9.74 -4.22
C LEU A 273 -0.13 -9.92 -5.69
N VAL A 274 -0.80 -11.02 -6.02
CA VAL A 274 -1.31 -11.28 -7.39
C VAL A 274 -2.31 -10.20 -7.82
N ARG A 275 -3.20 -9.77 -6.92
CA ARG A 275 -4.13 -8.66 -7.20
C ARG A 275 -3.38 -7.37 -7.51
N TYR A 276 -2.36 -7.04 -6.71
CA TYR A 276 -1.54 -5.86 -6.94
C TYR A 276 -0.78 -5.90 -8.27
N LEU A 277 -0.15 -7.03 -8.59
CA LEU A 277 0.54 -7.23 -9.86
C LEU A 277 -0.41 -7.07 -11.06
N THR A 278 -1.64 -7.58 -10.93
CA THR A 278 -2.69 -7.40 -11.94
C THR A 278 -3.04 -5.93 -12.12
N GLU A 279 -3.17 -5.17 -11.03
CA GLU A 279 -3.46 -3.74 -11.07
C GLU A 279 -2.31 -2.93 -11.70
N LEU A 280 -1.06 -3.28 -11.42
CA LEU A 280 0.11 -2.67 -12.06
C LEU A 280 0.10 -2.89 -13.58
N LYS A 281 -0.21 -4.12 -14.05
CA LYS A 281 -0.34 -4.39 -15.50
C LYS A 281 -1.50 -3.65 -16.12
N ARG A 282 -2.65 -3.57 -15.43
CA ARG A 282 -3.82 -2.80 -15.89
C ARG A 282 -3.49 -1.32 -16.11
N ARG A 283 -2.56 -0.78 -15.31
CA ARG A 283 -2.05 0.59 -15.42
C ARG A 283 -0.93 0.77 -16.45
N ASN A 284 -0.61 -0.27 -17.21
CA ASN A 284 0.48 -0.29 -18.20
C ASN A 284 1.86 0.02 -17.59
N LEU A 285 2.08 -0.42 -16.34
CA LEU A 285 3.38 -0.30 -15.67
C LEU A 285 4.19 -1.58 -15.87
N LYS A 286 5.49 -1.42 -16.08
CA LYS A 286 6.45 -2.52 -16.08
C LYS A 286 6.83 -2.87 -14.65
N ILE A 287 6.98 -4.17 -14.38
CA ILE A 287 7.16 -4.67 -13.03
C ILE A 287 8.53 -5.32 -12.89
N MET A 288 9.30 -4.82 -11.93
CA MET A 288 10.49 -5.48 -11.42
C MET A 288 10.16 -6.09 -10.06
N PHE A 289 10.20 -7.41 -9.96
CA PHE A 289 9.89 -8.07 -8.70
C PHE A 289 11.13 -8.16 -7.81
N TYR A 290 11.03 -7.69 -6.58
CA TYR A 290 12.17 -7.49 -5.69
C TYR A 290 11.97 -8.20 -4.33
N PRO A 291 12.18 -9.53 -4.28
CA PRO A 291 12.15 -10.28 -3.03
C PRO A 291 13.41 -10.01 -2.20
N ILE A 292 13.20 -9.65 -0.93
CA ILE A 292 14.24 -9.49 0.08
C ILE A 292 13.89 -10.27 1.35
N PHE A 293 14.83 -10.41 2.27
CA PHE A 293 14.52 -10.89 3.61
C PHE A 293 15.08 -9.96 4.66
N PHE A 294 14.30 -9.72 5.71
CA PHE A 294 14.74 -8.99 6.90
C PHE A 294 15.27 -9.97 7.95
N MET A 295 16.14 -9.50 8.84
CA MET A 295 16.55 -10.29 9.99
C MET A 295 15.67 -9.95 11.18
N ASP A 296 14.72 -10.83 11.48
CA ASP A 296 13.84 -10.68 12.64
C ASP A 296 14.55 -11.17 13.90
N LEU A 297 15.51 -10.34 14.31
CA LEU A 297 16.45 -10.50 15.42
C LEU A 297 16.54 -9.19 16.21
N SER A 298 16.99 -9.28 17.46
CA SER A 298 17.29 -8.10 18.27
C SER A 298 18.27 -7.16 17.55
N GLY A 299 17.98 -5.86 17.57
CA GLY A 299 18.76 -4.83 16.89
C GLY A 299 18.53 -4.75 15.37
N LYS A 300 17.60 -5.54 14.81
CA LYS A 300 17.21 -5.50 13.39
C LYS A 300 18.43 -5.50 12.44
N PRO A 301 19.40 -6.43 12.62
CA PRO A 301 20.65 -6.38 11.90
C PRO A 301 20.41 -6.49 10.38
N TRP A 302 21.25 -5.82 9.61
CA TRP A 302 21.15 -5.87 8.16
C TRP A 302 21.47 -7.27 7.63
N ARG A 303 20.69 -7.75 6.65
CA ARG A 303 20.91 -9.07 6.02
C ARG A 303 22.30 -9.21 5.39
N GLY A 304 22.96 -8.10 5.04
CA GLY A 304 24.33 -8.10 4.54
C GLY A 304 25.35 -8.66 5.54
N HIS A 305 25.01 -8.74 6.83
CA HIS A 305 25.82 -9.35 7.88
C HIS A 305 25.62 -10.87 8.04
N VAL A 306 24.69 -11.48 7.31
CA VAL A 306 24.51 -12.94 7.33
C VAL A 306 25.73 -13.60 6.68
N THR A 307 26.38 -14.53 7.39
CA THR A 307 27.62 -15.18 6.95
C THR A 307 27.78 -16.54 7.64
N GLY A 308 28.90 -17.23 7.43
CA GLY A 308 29.25 -18.45 8.17
C GLY A 308 30.29 -19.30 7.45
N SER A 309 30.34 -20.59 7.80
CA SER A 309 31.30 -21.53 7.22
C SER A 309 30.96 -21.90 5.78
N THR A 310 31.98 -22.06 4.94
CA THR A 310 31.90 -22.56 3.57
C THR A 310 31.11 -23.89 3.48
N ASN A 311 31.23 -24.76 4.48
CA ASN A 311 30.52 -26.05 4.50
C ASN A 311 29.00 -25.90 4.64
N SER A 312 28.54 -24.77 5.18
CA SER A 312 27.11 -24.48 5.39
C SER A 312 26.44 -23.82 4.18
N VAL A 313 27.22 -23.35 3.20
CA VAL A 313 26.70 -22.61 2.04
C VAL A 313 25.67 -23.43 1.27
N ASN A 314 26.02 -24.64 0.84
CA ASN A 314 25.09 -25.47 0.07
C ASN A 314 23.78 -25.75 0.83
N ASN A 315 23.88 -26.09 2.12
CA ASN A 315 22.70 -26.34 2.94
C ASN A 315 21.82 -25.10 3.12
N PHE A 316 22.41 -23.90 3.29
CA PHE A 316 21.67 -22.64 3.39
C PHE A 316 20.81 -22.36 2.14
N PHE A 317 21.34 -22.63 0.96
CA PHE A 317 20.59 -22.46 -0.29
C PHE A 317 19.51 -23.53 -0.48
N HIS A 318 19.79 -24.79 -0.16
CA HIS A 318 18.96 -25.92 -0.57
C HIS A 318 18.00 -26.50 0.48
N LYS A 319 18.18 -26.21 1.77
CA LYS A 319 17.30 -26.74 2.82
C LYS A 319 15.84 -26.28 2.65
N ALA A 320 14.92 -26.94 3.34
CA ALA A 320 13.48 -26.68 3.25
C ALA A 320 13.11 -25.20 3.47
N ASP A 321 13.76 -24.53 4.41
CA ASP A 321 13.58 -23.11 4.72
C ASP A 321 14.82 -22.30 4.29
N GLY A 322 15.43 -22.71 3.17
CA GLY A 322 16.62 -22.13 2.59
C GLY A 322 16.32 -21.07 1.52
N TYR A 323 17.38 -20.41 1.06
CA TYR A 323 17.30 -19.27 0.16
C TYR A 323 16.61 -19.60 -1.18
N ASN A 324 16.88 -20.77 -1.76
CA ASN A 324 16.28 -21.15 -3.05
C ASN A 324 14.76 -21.29 -2.95
N ASN A 325 14.24 -21.86 -1.85
CA ASN A 325 12.79 -22.04 -1.71
C ASN A 325 12.06 -20.71 -1.59
N PHE A 326 12.66 -19.75 -0.88
CA PHE A 326 12.16 -18.37 -0.81
C PHE A 326 12.08 -17.73 -2.21
N ILE A 327 13.18 -17.73 -2.96
CA ILE A 327 13.22 -17.08 -4.27
C ILE A 327 12.36 -17.82 -5.32
N LEU A 328 12.41 -19.14 -5.35
CA LEU A 328 11.67 -19.95 -6.31
C LEU A 328 10.16 -19.98 -6.01
N HIS A 329 9.72 -19.76 -4.76
CA HIS A 329 8.31 -19.52 -4.45
C HIS A 329 7.80 -18.32 -5.25
N TYR A 330 8.46 -17.18 -5.11
CA TYR A 330 8.06 -15.96 -5.79
C TYR A 330 8.22 -16.05 -7.31
N ALA A 331 9.31 -16.64 -7.82
CA ALA A 331 9.47 -16.83 -9.26
C ALA A 331 8.26 -17.56 -9.88
N ARG A 332 7.74 -18.59 -9.20
CA ARG A 332 6.54 -19.32 -9.66
C ARG A 332 5.27 -18.50 -9.55
N LEU A 333 5.12 -17.76 -8.44
CA LEU A 333 3.94 -16.92 -8.20
C LEU A 333 3.79 -15.81 -9.24
N VAL A 334 4.90 -15.20 -9.66
CA VAL A 334 4.88 -13.94 -10.43
C VAL A 334 5.23 -14.09 -11.90
N LYS A 335 5.54 -15.30 -12.37
CA LYS A 335 6.08 -15.58 -13.72
C LYS A 335 5.31 -14.93 -14.88
N ASP A 336 3.99 -14.77 -14.76
CA ASP A 336 3.12 -14.26 -15.82
C ASP A 336 2.89 -12.74 -15.73
N TYR A 337 3.44 -12.08 -14.71
CA TYR A 337 3.20 -10.66 -14.42
C TYR A 337 4.43 -9.78 -14.68
N VAL A 338 5.62 -10.30 -14.42
CA VAL A 338 6.82 -9.49 -14.25
C VAL A 338 7.60 -9.29 -15.54
N ASP A 339 8.25 -8.13 -15.65
CA ASP A 339 9.15 -7.80 -16.76
C ASP A 339 10.62 -7.99 -16.34
N SER A 340 10.91 -7.89 -15.04
CA SER A 340 12.21 -8.16 -14.42
C SER A 340 12.05 -8.84 -13.05
N PHE A 341 13.03 -9.63 -12.64
CA PHE A 341 13.06 -10.35 -11.38
C PHE A 341 14.44 -10.25 -10.72
N ILE A 342 14.49 -9.85 -9.46
CA ILE A 342 15.72 -9.79 -8.66
C ILE A 342 15.87 -11.08 -7.85
N ILE A 343 16.97 -11.80 -8.00
CA ILE A 343 17.23 -13.08 -7.31
C ILE A 343 17.88 -12.89 -5.94
N GLY A 344 18.34 -11.68 -5.63
CA GLY A 344 18.99 -11.34 -4.39
C GLY A 344 19.52 -9.93 -4.38
N SER A 345 19.85 -9.44 -3.19
CA SER A 345 20.30 -8.08 -2.97
C SER A 345 21.17 -7.97 -1.73
N GLU A 346 22.29 -7.28 -1.86
CA GLU A 346 23.32 -7.00 -0.84
C GLU A 346 23.53 -8.14 0.18
N LEU A 347 23.93 -9.31 -0.32
CA LEU A 347 24.22 -10.50 0.49
C LEU A 347 25.72 -10.61 0.83
N ILE A 348 26.34 -9.48 1.18
CA ILE A 348 27.80 -9.30 1.29
C ILE A 348 28.46 -10.41 2.11
N GLY A 349 27.95 -10.68 3.31
CA GLY A 349 28.52 -11.69 4.22
C GLY A 349 28.46 -13.11 3.65
N ILE A 350 27.47 -13.43 2.81
CA ILE A 350 27.30 -14.74 2.18
C ILE A 350 28.17 -14.82 0.91
N THR A 351 28.13 -13.78 0.08
CA THR A 351 28.85 -13.74 -1.21
C THR A 351 30.36 -13.62 -1.02
N SER A 352 30.85 -13.20 0.15
CA SER A 352 32.27 -13.11 0.49
C SER A 352 32.91 -14.41 1.00
N ILE A 353 32.11 -15.45 1.28
CA ILE A 353 32.59 -16.75 1.77
C ILE A 353 33.45 -17.42 0.69
N LYS A 354 34.65 -17.89 1.05
CA LYS A 354 35.60 -18.57 0.16
C LYS A 354 35.78 -20.03 0.53
N ASP A 355 35.96 -20.89 -0.47
CA ASP A 355 36.44 -22.25 -0.26
C ASP A 355 37.98 -22.31 -0.17
N ALA A 356 38.52 -23.50 0.10
CA ALA A 356 39.97 -23.71 0.21
C ALA A 356 40.73 -23.43 -1.11
N ALA A 357 40.04 -23.40 -2.24
CA ALA A 357 40.58 -23.08 -3.56
C ALA A 357 40.35 -21.60 -3.95
N ASN A 358 39.91 -20.75 -3.02
CA ASN A 358 39.55 -19.35 -3.24
C ASN A 358 38.40 -19.10 -4.24
N ASN A 359 37.50 -20.07 -4.41
CA ASN A 359 36.23 -19.85 -5.12
C ASN A 359 35.16 -19.33 -4.16
N PHE A 360 34.10 -18.76 -4.73
CA PHE A 360 32.97 -18.19 -4.00
C PHE A 360 31.73 -19.10 -4.16
N PRO A 361 31.55 -20.14 -3.34
CA PRO A 361 30.48 -21.12 -3.52
C PRO A 361 29.08 -20.49 -3.52
N ALA A 362 28.84 -19.45 -2.71
CA ALA A 362 27.54 -18.78 -2.71
C ALA A 362 27.24 -18.06 -4.04
N VAL A 363 28.26 -17.56 -4.73
CA VAL A 363 28.10 -16.96 -6.07
C VAL A 363 27.74 -18.04 -7.07
N SER A 364 28.36 -19.22 -7.00
CA SER A 364 27.98 -20.37 -7.82
C SER A 364 26.52 -20.79 -7.58
N GLU A 365 26.06 -20.79 -6.34
CA GLU A 365 24.66 -21.07 -5.99
C GLU A 365 23.70 -20.00 -6.55
N LEU A 366 24.06 -18.72 -6.48
CA LEU A 366 23.27 -17.63 -7.07
C LEU A 366 23.20 -17.72 -8.61
N ILE A 367 24.28 -18.12 -9.28
CA ILE A 367 24.27 -18.36 -10.74
C ILE A 367 23.32 -19.52 -11.08
N ASN A 368 23.36 -20.61 -10.30
CA ASN A 368 22.44 -21.72 -10.49
C ASN A 368 20.97 -21.31 -10.22
N LEU A 369 20.73 -20.53 -9.18
CA LEU A 369 19.42 -19.97 -8.87
C LEU A 369 18.92 -19.05 -9.99
N ALA A 370 19.78 -18.20 -10.56
CA ALA A 370 19.44 -17.35 -11.70
C ALA A 370 18.93 -18.17 -12.90
N ARG A 371 19.61 -19.30 -13.21
CA ARG A 371 19.19 -20.24 -14.25
C ARG A 371 17.81 -20.83 -13.95
N LEU A 372 17.60 -21.33 -12.72
CA LEU A 372 16.31 -21.91 -12.31
C LEU A 372 15.17 -20.88 -12.36
N VAL A 373 15.41 -19.65 -11.91
CA VAL A 373 14.44 -18.56 -12.02
C VAL A 373 14.13 -18.30 -13.49
N LYS A 374 15.16 -18.21 -14.35
CA LYS A 374 15.00 -17.97 -15.79
C LYS A 374 14.17 -19.06 -16.48
N GLU A 375 14.32 -20.31 -16.07
CA GLU A 375 13.49 -21.43 -16.55
C GLU A 375 12.01 -21.28 -16.15
N ILE A 376 11.73 -20.67 -14.99
CA ILE A 376 10.38 -20.45 -14.48
C ILE A 376 9.71 -19.22 -15.11
N VAL A 377 10.41 -18.07 -15.13
CA VAL A 377 9.85 -16.79 -15.59
C VAL A 377 9.95 -16.59 -17.11
N GLY A 378 10.77 -17.41 -17.78
CA GLY A 378 10.91 -17.42 -19.23
C GLY A 378 12.00 -16.48 -19.78
N SER A 379 12.27 -16.65 -21.08
CA SER A 379 13.38 -15.97 -21.77
C SER A 379 13.22 -14.46 -21.88
N ASN A 380 11.99 -13.94 -21.79
CA ASN A 380 11.70 -12.51 -21.98
C ASN A 380 11.87 -11.68 -20.70
N VAL A 381 11.83 -12.32 -19.52
CA VAL A 381 11.94 -11.62 -18.22
C VAL A 381 13.40 -11.38 -17.87
N GLN A 382 13.79 -10.15 -17.55
CA GLN A 382 15.15 -9.85 -17.10
C GLN A 382 15.37 -10.48 -15.71
N VAL A 383 16.50 -11.15 -15.50
CA VAL A 383 16.84 -11.76 -14.19
C VAL A 383 18.14 -11.13 -13.73
N THR A 384 18.13 -10.51 -12.55
CA THR A 384 19.24 -9.70 -12.03
C THR A 384 19.43 -9.87 -10.52
N TYR A 385 20.43 -9.20 -9.96
CA TYR A 385 20.87 -9.19 -8.58
C TYR A 385 21.23 -7.74 -8.25
N ALA A 386 20.72 -7.21 -7.13
CA ALA A 386 20.93 -5.83 -6.71
C ALA A 386 22.06 -5.79 -5.68
N ALA A 387 23.29 -5.78 -6.16
CA ALA A 387 24.47 -5.81 -5.31
C ALA A 387 24.73 -4.48 -4.60
N ALA A 388 25.28 -4.55 -3.39
CA ALA A 388 25.83 -3.37 -2.72
C ALA A 388 27.13 -2.93 -3.38
N TRP A 389 27.43 -1.63 -3.29
CA TRP A 389 28.71 -1.07 -3.74
C TRP A 389 29.93 -1.83 -3.21
N SER A 390 29.89 -2.26 -1.93
CA SER A 390 30.96 -3.02 -1.28
C SER A 390 31.18 -4.43 -1.83
N GLU A 391 30.23 -4.98 -2.59
CA GLU A 391 30.40 -6.23 -3.34
C GLU A 391 31.20 -6.04 -4.64
N TYR A 392 31.51 -4.78 -5.02
CA TYR A 392 32.27 -4.44 -6.21
C TYR A 392 33.56 -3.64 -5.96
N HIS A 393 33.64 -2.82 -4.89
CA HIS A 393 34.74 -1.86 -4.69
C HIS A 393 35.50 -2.02 -3.37
N HIS A 394 36.84 -2.10 -3.48
CA HIS A 394 37.76 -2.27 -2.36
C HIS A 394 38.71 -1.07 -2.20
N THR A 395 39.21 -0.89 -0.97
CA THR A 395 40.34 -0.03 -0.62
C THR A 395 41.68 -0.77 -0.34
N SER A 396 41.82 -2.10 -0.52
CA SER A 396 43.07 -2.81 -0.13
C SER A 396 43.43 -4.16 -0.84
N GLY A 397 43.46 -4.26 -2.18
CA GLY A 397 44.35 -5.24 -2.86
C GLY A 397 43.84 -6.59 -3.48
N GLY A 398 42.76 -6.65 -4.28
CA GLY A 398 42.56 -7.81 -5.20
C GLY A 398 41.11 -8.13 -5.61
N TRP A 399 40.94 -8.85 -6.75
CA TRP A 399 39.71 -9.15 -7.53
C TRP A 399 38.48 -9.70 -6.74
N TYR A 400 37.26 -9.30 -7.15
CA TYR A 400 35.99 -9.57 -6.45
C TYR A 400 35.27 -10.87 -6.85
N ASN A 401 34.39 -11.30 -5.93
CA ASN A 401 33.50 -12.46 -5.99
C ASN A 401 32.50 -12.43 -7.16
N LEU A 402 31.90 -11.28 -7.45
CA LEU A 402 30.93 -11.14 -8.55
C LEU A 402 31.60 -10.82 -9.90
N THR A 403 32.77 -10.17 -9.89
CA THR A 403 33.47 -9.74 -11.12
C THR A 403 34.11 -10.89 -11.90
N ARG A 404 34.43 -12.02 -11.25
CA ARG A 404 35.01 -13.19 -11.94
C ARG A 404 33.97 -14.10 -12.60
N TYR A 405 32.70 -14.04 -12.20
CA TYR A 405 31.69 -15.05 -12.57
C TYR A 405 30.33 -14.51 -13.04
N LEU A 406 30.09 -13.19 -12.96
CA LEU A 406 28.93 -12.55 -13.56
C LEU A 406 29.36 -11.66 -14.75
N PRO A 407 29.27 -12.13 -16.00
CA PRO A 407 29.25 -11.24 -17.17
C PRO A 407 28.03 -10.30 -17.07
N PRO A 408 27.88 -9.25 -17.92
CA PRO A 408 26.99 -8.09 -17.72
C PRO A 408 25.48 -8.38 -17.84
N LEU A 409 25.00 -9.54 -17.39
CA LEU A 409 23.60 -9.94 -17.39
C LEU A 409 22.80 -9.38 -16.21
N ILE A 410 23.44 -8.74 -15.24
CA ILE A 410 22.87 -8.54 -13.92
C ILE A 410 23.47 -7.25 -13.35
N LEU A 411 22.89 -6.07 -13.61
CA LEU A 411 23.32 -4.83 -12.93
C LEU A 411 22.21 -3.77 -13.01
N ILE A 412 21.66 -3.40 -11.84
CA ILE A 412 21.10 -2.07 -11.62
C ILE A 412 21.92 -1.49 -10.48
N LEU A 413 22.67 -0.44 -10.79
CA LEU A 413 23.35 0.37 -9.81
C LEU A 413 22.28 1.17 -9.06
N SER A 414 22.16 0.98 -7.75
CA SER A 414 21.59 2.02 -6.91
C SER A 414 22.69 3.06 -6.70
N GLU A 415 22.59 4.19 -7.40
CA GLU A 415 23.29 5.42 -7.00
C GLU A 415 22.54 6.11 -5.86
#